data_AF-A0A9P9G0D4-F1
#
_entry.id   AF-A0A9P9G0D4-F1
#
_cell.length_a   1.000
_cell.length_b   1.000
_cell.length_c   1.000
_cell.angle_alpha   90.00
_cell.angle_beta   90.00
_cell.angle_gamma   90.00
#
_symmetry.space_group_name_H-M   'P 1'
#
loop_
_entity.id
_entity.type
_entity.pdbx_description
1 polymer ?
#
loop_
_entity_poly.entity_id
_entity_poly.type
_entity_poly.pdbx_seq_one_letter_code
_entity_poly.pdbx_strand_id
1 'polypeptide(L)'
;MANINKRTGTDANISVEIDPSAPGTIIRIALAAESAFNVFMAIPMIFNAKEALGRMYLSDGNPVAPHAASMMQLFGISLAAMTVPMVLAIPNKVGAIETRRTTYQMLSSFEVFALPLSCWQAWVAGEAGSGLNPDKVIWGLGMGMGVALGFRAWVLLVKPEWMGKYRAKRVD
;
A
#
# COMPACT_ATOMS: atom_id res chain seq x y z
N MET A 1 -35.51 19.85 49.83
CA MET A 1 -35.04 19.90 48.43
C MET A 1 -34.05 18.76 48.23
N ALA A 2 -34.40 17.80 47.37
CA ALA A 2 -33.62 16.58 47.16
C ALA A 2 -32.33 16.87 46.40
N ASN A 3 -31.23 16.26 46.86
CA ASN A 3 -29.89 16.42 46.33
C ASN A 3 -29.76 15.60 45.02
N ILE A 4 -30.01 16.26 43.88
CA ILE A 4 -29.85 15.67 42.54
C ILE A 4 -28.37 15.75 42.16
N ASN A 5 -27.55 14.89 42.73
CA ASN A 5 -26.15 14.73 42.32
C ASN A 5 -25.68 13.29 42.53
N LYS A 6 -26.49 12.32 42.09
CA LYS A 6 -26.01 10.96 41.89
C LYS A 6 -25.38 10.91 40.50
N ARG A 7 -24.11 11.33 40.39
CA ARG A 7 -23.25 10.88 39.27
C ARG A 7 -23.26 9.36 39.32
N THR A 8 -23.99 8.75 38.40
CA THR A 8 -23.90 7.33 38.11
C THR A 8 -22.45 7.03 37.76
N GLY A 9 -21.77 6.33 38.67
CA GLY A 9 -20.37 5.94 38.52
C GLY A 9 -20.16 5.26 37.17
N THR A 10 -19.40 5.93 36.31
CA THR A 10 -18.90 5.37 35.05
C THR A 10 -17.39 5.60 34.97
N ASP A 11 -16.71 5.57 36.12
CA ASP A 11 -15.25 5.59 36.20
C ASP A 11 -14.71 4.15 36.25
N ALA A 12 -15.28 3.24 35.46
CA ALA A 12 -14.55 2.03 35.15
C ALA A 12 -13.41 2.46 34.23
N ASN A 13 -12.16 2.35 34.70
CA ASN A 13 -10.99 2.57 33.86
C ASN A 13 -11.05 1.54 32.71
N ILE A 14 -11.53 1.94 31.54
CA ILE A 14 -11.57 1.05 30.38
C ILE A 14 -10.21 1.13 29.71
N SER A 15 -9.40 0.10 29.88
CA SER A 15 -8.16 -0.09 29.11
C SER A 15 -8.50 -0.69 27.74
N VAL A 16 -7.80 -0.27 26.69
CA VAL A 16 -7.91 -0.90 25.37
C VAL A 16 -6.76 -1.88 25.21
N GLU A 17 -7.07 -3.16 25.01
CA GLU A 17 -6.07 -4.19 24.72
C GLU A 17 -6.26 -4.79 23.32
N ILE A 18 -5.20 -5.32 22.74
CA ILE A 18 -5.25 -6.02 21.45
C ILE A 18 -6.00 -7.33 21.64
N ASP A 19 -6.90 -7.65 20.70
CA ASP A 19 -7.61 -8.93 20.68
C ASP A 19 -6.63 -10.06 20.29
N PRO A 20 -6.35 -11.04 21.17
CA PRO A 20 -5.44 -12.13 20.87
C PRO A 20 -5.95 -13.04 19.73
N SER A 21 -7.25 -13.05 19.45
CA SER A 21 -7.84 -13.81 18.33
C SER A 21 -7.64 -13.13 16.97
N ALA A 22 -7.36 -11.83 16.97
CA ALA A 22 -7.12 -11.02 15.77
C ALA A 22 -5.96 -10.03 16.01
N PRO A 23 -4.71 -10.50 16.14
CA PRO A 23 -3.57 -9.65 16.47
C PRO A 23 -3.08 -8.80 15.29
N GLY A 24 -3.54 -9.10 14.07
CA GLY A 24 -3.17 -8.38 12.85
C GLY A 24 -1.75 -8.63 12.34
N THR A 25 -1.05 -9.64 12.87
CA THR A 25 0.37 -9.92 12.58
C THR A 25 0.67 -10.08 11.09
N ILE A 26 -0.17 -10.79 10.35
CA ILE A 26 0.02 -11.05 8.92
C ILE A 26 0.05 -9.74 8.13
N ILE A 27 -0.92 -8.85 8.37
CA ILE A 27 -1.00 -7.55 7.68
C ILE A 27 0.15 -6.65 8.04
N ARG A 28 0.60 -6.68 9.30
CA ARG A 28 1.76 -5.88 9.73
C ARG A 28 3.04 -6.33 9.03
N ILE A 29 3.26 -7.63 8.91
CA ILE A 29 4.41 -8.18 8.18
C ILE A 29 4.30 -7.84 6.69
N ALA A 30 3.13 -8.04 6.07
CA ALA A 30 2.91 -7.71 4.67
C ALA A 30 3.14 -6.21 4.39
N LEU A 31 2.57 -5.32 5.20
CA LEU A 31 2.78 -3.87 5.11
C LEU A 31 4.25 -3.49 5.29
N ALA A 32 4.96 -4.11 6.24
CA ALA A 32 6.37 -3.83 6.45
C ALA A 32 7.23 -4.27 5.25
N ALA A 33 7.01 -5.49 4.75
CA ALA A 33 7.72 -6.01 3.59
C ALA A 33 7.45 -5.16 2.34
N GLU A 34 6.18 -4.81 2.10
CA GLU A 34 5.80 -4.02 0.94
C GLU A 34 6.30 -2.58 1.04
N SER A 35 6.24 -1.97 2.23
CA SER A 35 6.80 -0.62 2.44
C SER A 35 8.30 -0.59 2.18
N ALA A 36 9.04 -1.61 2.65
CA ALA A 36 10.46 -1.73 2.37
C ALA A 36 10.71 -1.84 0.86
N PHE A 37 9.98 -2.72 0.17
CA PHE A 37 10.08 -2.88 -1.29
C PHE A 37 9.84 -1.56 -2.03
N ASN A 38 8.77 -0.83 -1.68
CA ASN A 38 8.44 0.44 -2.32
C ASN A 38 9.54 1.49 -2.11
N VAL A 39 10.13 1.58 -0.91
CA VAL A 39 11.25 2.50 -0.65
C VAL A 39 12.49 2.10 -1.46
N PHE A 40 12.83 0.81 -1.49
CA PHE A 40 13.97 0.31 -2.28
C PHE A 40 13.79 0.57 -3.78
N MET A 41 12.57 0.50 -4.30
CA MET A 41 12.25 0.83 -5.68
C MET A 41 12.26 2.35 -5.93
N ALA A 42 11.72 3.15 -5.01
CA ALA A 42 11.63 4.60 -5.16
C ALA A 42 13.02 5.26 -5.26
N ILE A 43 14.02 4.77 -4.52
CA ILE A 43 15.38 5.34 -4.49
C ILE A 43 15.99 5.44 -5.90
N PRO A 44 16.17 4.36 -6.69
CA PRO A 44 16.71 4.45 -8.03
C PRO A 44 15.78 5.21 -8.99
N MET A 45 14.46 5.18 -8.79
CA MET A 45 13.53 5.97 -9.62
C MET A 45 13.73 7.48 -9.45
N ILE A 46 14.10 7.92 -8.25
CA ILE A 46 14.34 9.34 -7.93
C ILE A 46 15.75 9.77 -8.35
N PHE A 47 16.78 9.04 -7.90
CA PHE A 47 18.17 9.48 -8.04
C PHE A 47 18.84 8.96 -9.31
N ASN A 48 18.31 7.90 -9.92
CA ASN A 48 18.87 7.29 -11.12
C ASN A 48 17.78 6.97 -12.16
N ALA A 49 16.91 7.95 -12.38
CA ALA A 49 15.65 7.77 -13.10
C ALA A 49 15.80 7.23 -14.53
N LYS A 50 16.84 7.65 -15.25
CA LYS A 50 17.10 7.15 -16.62
C LYS A 50 17.40 5.65 -16.60
N GLU A 51 18.30 5.23 -15.72
CA GLU A 51 18.69 3.83 -15.64
C GLU A 51 17.54 2.97 -15.11
N ALA A 52 16.80 3.46 -14.11
CA ALA A 52 15.62 2.79 -13.59
C ALA A 52 14.55 2.62 -14.70
N LEU A 53 14.23 3.68 -15.44
CA LEU A 53 13.28 3.62 -16.56
C LEU A 53 13.73 2.66 -17.66
N GLY A 54 14.99 2.76 -18.08
CA GLY A 54 15.55 1.89 -19.12
C GLY A 54 15.51 0.41 -18.72
N ARG A 55 15.91 0.09 -17.49
CA ARG A 55 15.91 -1.30 -16.99
C ARG A 55 14.50 -1.85 -16.79
N MET A 56 13.60 -1.05 -16.22
CA MET A 56 12.26 -1.51 -15.82
C MET A 56 11.25 -1.53 -16.96
N TYR A 57 11.43 -0.72 -18.01
CA TYR A 57 10.35 -0.50 -18.99
C TYR A 57 10.77 -0.44 -20.45
N LEU A 58 12.04 -0.23 -20.79
CA LEU A 58 12.47 -0.06 -22.19
C LEU A 58 13.26 -1.27 -22.69
N SER A 59 13.19 -1.55 -23.99
CA SER A 59 14.08 -2.52 -24.62
C SER A 59 15.55 -2.10 -24.49
N ASP A 60 16.46 -3.06 -24.41
CA ASP A 60 17.87 -2.78 -24.17
C ASP A 60 18.46 -1.96 -25.32
N GLY A 61 19.22 -0.92 -24.98
CA GLY A 61 19.81 0.00 -25.96
C GLY A 61 18.89 1.15 -26.41
N ASN A 62 17.61 1.16 -26.01
CA ASN A 62 16.73 2.29 -26.32
C ASN A 62 17.10 3.54 -25.50
N PRO A 63 17.29 4.71 -26.15
CA PRO A 63 17.62 5.94 -25.45
C PRO A 63 16.43 6.42 -24.61
N VAL A 64 16.71 6.77 -23.35
CA VAL A 64 15.69 7.34 -22.46
C VAL A 64 15.52 8.83 -22.77
N ALA A 65 14.31 9.21 -23.17
CA ALA A 65 13.98 10.61 -23.37
C ALA A 65 14.06 11.41 -22.05
N PRO A 66 14.59 12.64 -22.05
CA PRO A 66 14.75 13.42 -20.81
C PRO A 66 13.45 13.66 -20.04
N HIS A 67 12.35 13.91 -20.74
CA HIS A 67 11.04 14.11 -20.12
C HIS A 67 10.51 12.84 -19.43
N ALA A 68 10.79 11.66 -20.00
CA ALA A 68 10.40 10.39 -19.41
C ALA A 68 11.18 10.11 -18.11
N ALA A 69 12.45 10.52 -18.06
CA ALA A 69 13.23 10.46 -16.82
C ALA A 69 12.64 11.36 -15.71
N SER A 70 12.21 12.58 -16.04
CA SER A 70 11.52 13.45 -15.07
C SER A 70 10.18 12.85 -14.59
N MET A 71 9.41 12.22 -15.49
CA MET A 71 8.20 11.50 -15.09
C MET A 71 8.50 10.32 -14.16
N MET A 72 9.59 9.59 -14.41
CA MET A 72 10.04 8.50 -13.55
C MET A 72 10.41 8.99 -12.14
N GLN A 73 11.02 10.17 -12.01
CA GLN A 73 11.29 10.79 -10.70
C GLN A 73 9.99 11.12 -9.96
N LEU A 74 9.01 11.71 -10.65
CA LEU A 74 7.70 11.99 -10.05
C LEU A 74 6.99 10.70 -9.63
N PHE A 75 7.11 9.64 -10.42
CA PHE A 75 6.57 8.33 -10.06
C PHE A 75 7.29 7.74 -8.83
N GLY A 76 8.61 7.88 -8.73
CA GLY A 76 9.37 7.48 -7.54
C GLY A 76 8.98 8.26 -6.28
N ILE A 77 8.81 9.58 -6.38
CA ILE A 77 8.31 10.40 -5.26
C ILE A 77 6.88 9.98 -4.87
N SER A 78 6.02 9.72 -5.85
CA SER A 78 4.64 9.30 -5.61
C SER A 78 4.60 7.94 -4.91
N LEU A 79 5.44 6.98 -5.33
CA LEU A 79 5.58 5.68 -4.68
C LEU A 79 6.03 5.81 -3.21
N ALA A 80 7.02 6.66 -2.95
CA ALA A 80 7.48 6.95 -1.59
C ALA A 80 6.37 7.60 -0.74
N ALA A 81 5.61 8.54 -1.30
CA ALA A 81 4.50 9.20 -0.63
C ALA A 81 3.36 8.22 -0.30
N MET A 82 2.98 7.35 -1.24
CA MET A 82 1.96 6.31 -1.04
C MET A 82 2.38 5.25 -0.01
N THR A 83 3.67 5.13 0.26
CA THR A 83 4.22 4.21 1.27
C THR A 83 4.04 4.73 2.70
N VAL A 84 3.91 6.04 2.89
CA VAL A 84 3.69 6.65 4.23
C VAL A 84 2.48 6.05 4.96
N PRO A 85 1.25 6.02 4.39
CA PRO A 85 0.10 5.42 5.07
C PRO A 85 0.25 3.91 5.32
N MET A 86 1.13 3.21 4.58
CA MET A 86 1.44 1.81 4.84
C MET A 86 2.27 1.67 6.11
N VAL A 87 3.33 2.47 6.23
CA VAL A 87 4.20 2.48 7.42
C VAL A 87 3.42 2.87 8.68
N LEU A 88 2.54 3.86 8.58
CA LEU A 88 1.68 4.30 9.69
C LEU A 88 0.68 3.23 10.14
N ALA A 89 0.36 2.26 9.28
CA ALA A 89 -0.56 1.16 9.57
C ALA A 89 0.12 -0.09 10.18
N ILE A 90 1.47 -0.13 10.25
CA ILE A 90 2.26 -1.24 10.82
C ILE A 90 2.12 -1.38 12.34
N PRO A 91 2.12 -0.29 13.15
CA PRO A 91 2.00 -0.40 14.59
C PRO A 91 0.70 -1.11 15.00
N ASN A 92 0.74 -1.83 16.13
CA ASN A 92 -0.44 -2.50 16.68
C ASN A 92 -1.04 -1.69 17.83
N LYS A 93 -1.65 -0.56 17.47
CA LYS A 93 -2.29 0.37 18.41
C LYS A 93 -3.56 0.96 17.79
N VAL A 94 -4.39 1.56 18.64
CA VAL A 94 -5.56 2.35 18.22
C VAL A 94 -5.13 3.44 17.23
N GLY A 95 -5.95 3.68 16.21
CA GLY A 95 -5.67 4.53 15.06
C GLY A 95 -4.93 3.80 13.93
N ALA A 96 -3.91 3.00 14.25
CA ALA A 96 -3.14 2.29 13.22
C ALA A 96 -3.92 1.12 12.61
N ILE A 97 -4.74 0.44 13.41
CA ILE A 97 -5.59 -0.68 12.96
C ILE A 97 -6.64 -0.20 11.95
N GLU A 98 -7.27 0.93 12.25
CA GLU A 98 -8.29 1.59 11.43
C GLU A 98 -7.68 2.07 10.12
N THR A 99 -6.44 2.58 10.17
CA THR A 99 -5.69 3.04 8.99
C THR A 99 -5.43 1.89 8.02
N ARG A 100 -5.24 0.63 8.47
CA ARG A 100 -4.96 -0.52 7.59
C ARG A 100 -6.01 -0.69 6.50
N ARG A 101 -7.30 -0.60 6.88
CA ARG A 101 -8.41 -0.77 5.93
C ARG A 101 -8.42 0.35 4.90
N THR A 102 -8.29 1.60 5.33
CA THR A 102 -8.25 2.76 4.42
C THR A 102 -7.05 2.69 3.48
N THR A 103 -5.87 2.33 4.00
CA THR A 103 -4.66 2.14 3.19
C THR A 103 -4.87 1.06 2.13
N TYR A 104 -5.42 -0.09 2.50
CA TYR A 104 -5.69 -1.17 1.54
C TYR A 104 -6.70 -0.78 0.47
N GLN A 105 -7.77 -0.06 0.84
CA GLN A 105 -8.76 0.44 -0.11
C GLN A 105 -8.16 1.45 -1.08
N MET A 106 -7.36 2.40 -0.58
CA MET A 106 -6.68 3.40 -1.41
C MET A 106 -5.73 2.74 -2.42
N LEU A 107 -4.87 1.82 -1.95
CA LEU A 107 -3.90 1.14 -2.80
C LEU A 107 -4.57 0.21 -3.82
N SER A 108 -5.58 -0.57 -3.39
CA SER A 108 -6.34 -1.43 -4.31
C SER A 108 -7.06 -0.60 -5.39
N SER A 109 -7.61 0.57 -5.03
CA SER A 109 -8.25 1.45 -6.00
C SER A 109 -7.27 1.91 -7.06
N PHE A 110 -6.07 2.34 -6.66
CA PHE A 110 -5.01 2.70 -7.60
C PHE A 110 -4.65 1.53 -8.53
N GLU A 111 -4.44 0.34 -7.98
CA GLU A 111 -4.04 -0.86 -8.74
C GLU A 111 -5.11 -1.31 -9.73
N VAL A 112 -6.40 -1.20 -9.38
CA VAL A 112 -7.52 -1.53 -10.28
C VAL A 112 -7.55 -0.64 -11.52
N PHE A 113 -7.03 0.59 -11.46
CA PHE A 113 -6.91 1.45 -12.64
C PHE A 113 -5.55 1.30 -13.33
N ALA A 114 -4.47 1.16 -12.56
CA ALA A 114 -3.12 1.08 -13.10
C ALA A 114 -2.88 -0.22 -13.89
N LEU A 115 -3.31 -1.37 -13.37
CA LEU A 115 -3.08 -2.67 -14.03
C LEU A 115 -3.74 -2.76 -15.41
N PRO A 116 -5.04 -2.45 -15.60
CA PRO A 116 -5.64 -2.44 -16.93
C PRO A 116 -4.96 -1.47 -17.89
N LEU A 117 -4.56 -0.29 -17.41
CA LEU A 117 -3.84 0.68 -18.23
C LEU A 117 -2.48 0.13 -18.68
N SER A 118 -1.72 -0.51 -17.78
CA SER A 118 -0.44 -1.15 -18.13
C SER A 118 -0.62 -2.30 -19.10
N CYS A 119 -1.65 -3.13 -18.94
CA CYS A 119 -1.98 -4.18 -19.90
C CYS A 119 -2.36 -3.60 -21.28
N TRP A 120 -3.12 -2.51 -21.31
CA TRP A 120 -3.46 -1.81 -22.55
C TRP A 120 -2.22 -1.21 -23.23
N GLN A 121 -1.31 -0.59 -22.47
CA GLN A 121 -0.04 -0.08 -22.99
C GLN A 121 0.83 -1.20 -23.55
N ALA A 122 0.93 -2.33 -22.85
CA ALA A 122 1.75 -3.47 -23.24
C ALA A 122 1.22 -4.19 -24.48
N TRP A 123 -0.09 -4.45 -24.57
CA TRP A 123 -0.65 -5.34 -25.59
C TRP A 123 -1.47 -4.66 -26.68
N VAL A 124 -2.07 -3.51 -26.40
CA VAL A 124 -2.93 -2.81 -27.37
C VAL A 124 -2.18 -1.67 -28.05
N ALA A 125 -1.58 -0.77 -27.27
CA ALA A 125 -0.70 0.25 -27.83
C ALA A 125 0.60 -0.35 -28.37
N GLY A 126 1.08 -1.42 -27.71
CA GLY A 126 2.35 -2.08 -28.03
C GLY A 126 3.55 -1.17 -27.83
N GLU A 127 4.72 -1.68 -28.18
CA GLU A 127 5.97 -0.91 -28.06
C GLU A 127 5.98 0.31 -28.99
N ALA A 128 5.41 0.20 -30.19
CA ALA A 128 5.33 1.32 -31.14
C ALA A 128 4.44 2.48 -30.66
N GLY A 129 3.36 2.19 -29.94
CA GLY A 129 2.43 3.21 -29.45
C GLY A 129 2.77 3.76 -28.06
N SER A 130 3.36 2.94 -27.18
CA SER A 130 3.68 3.33 -25.80
C SER A 130 5.16 3.66 -25.58
N GLY A 131 6.06 3.16 -26.43
CA GLY A 131 7.51 3.18 -26.21
C GLY A 131 7.99 2.22 -25.13
N LEU A 132 7.10 1.40 -24.56
CA LEU A 132 7.41 0.48 -23.47
C LEU A 132 7.52 -0.96 -23.98
N ASN A 133 8.52 -1.68 -23.49
CA ASN A 133 8.68 -3.09 -23.77
C ASN A 133 7.59 -3.89 -23.01
N PRO A 134 6.74 -4.66 -23.70
CA PRO A 134 5.61 -5.36 -23.08
C PRO A 134 6.02 -6.31 -21.96
N ASP A 135 7.07 -7.11 -22.17
CA ASP A 135 7.54 -8.08 -21.18
C ASP A 135 8.04 -7.37 -19.92
N LYS A 136 8.83 -6.30 -20.08
CA LYS A 136 9.33 -5.52 -18.96
C LYS A 136 8.21 -4.81 -18.19
N VAL A 137 7.18 -4.31 -18.86
CA VAL A 137 6.00 -3.74 -18.19
C VAL A 137 5.26 -4.79 -17.37
N ILE A 138 5.02 -5.97 -17.94
CA ILE A 138 4.30 -7.05 -17.25
C ILE A 138 5.11 -7.60 -16.08
N TRP A 139 6.39 -7.87 -16.26
CA TRP A 139 7.24 -8.43 -15.20
C TRP A 139 7.67 -7.39 -14.17
N GLY A 140 8.02 -6.18 -14.62
CA GLY A 140 8.53 -5.11 -13.77
C GLY A 140 7.47 -4.42 -12.93
N LEU A 141 6.23 -4.33 -13.43
CA LEU A 141 5.14 -3.63 -12.75
C LEU A 141 3.89 -4.50 -12.59
N GLY A 142 3.45 -5.17 -13.65
CA GLY A 142 2.20 -5.94 -13.68
C GLY A 142 2.15 -7.08 -12.65
N MET A 143 3.21 -7.89 -12.54
CA MET A 143 3.21 -9.06 -11.65
C MET A 143 3.17 -8.65 -10.17
N GLY A 144 4.06 -7.73 -9.76
CA GLY A 144 4.13 -7.27 -8.38
C GLY A 144 2.82 -6.62 -7.92
N MET A 145 2.31 -5.66 -8.72
CA MET A 145 1.03 -5.00 -8.43
C MET A 145 -0.15 -5.98 -8.49
N GLY A 146 -0.15 -6.94 -9.40
CA GLY A 146 -1.20 -7.96 -9.51
C GLY A 146 -1.28 -8.85 -8.27
N VAL A 147 -0.13 -9.33 -7.78
CA VAL A 147 -0.06 -10.11 -6.54
C VAL A 147 -0.51 -9.28 -5.34
N ALA A 148 -0.05 -8.03 -5.25
CA ALA A 148 -0.41 -7.12 -4.17
C ALA A 148 -1.92 -6.82 -4.16
N LEU A 149 -2.51 -6.50 -5.32
CA LEU A 149 -3.96 -6.30 -5.46
C LEU A 149 -4.74 -7.56 -5.08
N GLY A 150 -4.33 -8.73 -5.56
CA GLY A 150 -4.97 -10.01 -5.22
C GLY A 150 -4.95 -10.27 -3.71
N PHE A 151 -3.81 -10.03 -3.06
CA PHE A 151 -3.69 -10.14 -1.61
C PHE A 151 -4.59 -9.15 -0.88
N ARG A 152 -4.61 -7.88 -1.29
CA ARG A 152 -5.47 -6.87 -0.66
C ARG A 152 -6.95 -7.20 -0.81
N ALA A 153 -7.38 -7.60 -2.01
CA ALA A 153 -8.76 -8.00 -2.27
C ALA A 153 -9.14 -9.20 -1.40
N TRP A 154 -8.26 -10.20 -1.28
CA TRP A 154 -8.47 -11.35 -0.39
C TRP A 154 -8.64 -10.93 1.07
N VAL A 155 -7.75 -10.07 1.59
CA VAL A 155 -7.85 -9.59 2.97
C VAL A 155 -9.12 -8.77 3.19
N LEU A 156 -9.49 -7.90 2.24
CA LEU A 156 -10.66 -7.03 2.38
C LEU A 156 -11.98 -7.80 2.33
N LEU A 157 -12.07 -8.85 1.50
CA LEU A 157 -13.32 -9.57 1.21
C LEU A 157 -13.45 -10.90 1.95
N VAL A 158 -12.34 -11.64 2.11
CA VAL A 158 -12.35 -13.02 2.62
C VAL A 158 -11.76 -13.12 4.01
N LYS A 159 -10.70 -12.35 4.32
CA LYS A 159 -9.98 -12.40 5.60
C LYS A 159 -9.89 -11.05 6.33
N PRO A 160 -11.02 -10.35 6.57
CA PRO A 160 -11.00 -9.04 7.22
C PRO A 160 -10.50 -9.10 8.67
N GLU A 161 -10.57 -10.26 9.33
CA GLU A 161 -10.03 -10.47 10.67
C GLU A 161 -8.51 -10.27 10.75
N TRP A 162 -7.79 -10.42 9.63
CA TRP A 162 -6.34 -10.18 9.58
C TRP A 162 -5.97 -8.70 9.72
N MET A 163 -6.92 -7.77 9.55
CA MET A 163 -6.69 -6.35 9.80
C MET A 163 -6.41 -6.04 11.28
N GLY A 164 -6.73 -6.97 12.18
CA GLY A 164 -6.53 -6.83 13.61
C GLY A 164 -7.70 -6.12 14.30
N LYS A 165 -7.86 -6.40 15.59
CA LYS A 165 -8.91 -5.81 16.43
C LYS A 165 -8.35 -5.47 17.81
N TYR A 166 -9.02 -4.54 18.47
CA TYR A 166 -8.81 -4.24 19.88
C TYR A 166 -10.13 -4.42 20.63
N ARG A 167 -10.05 -4.74 21.92
CA ARG A 167 -11.21 -4.90 22.80
C ARG A 167 -11.05 -4.03 24.05
N ALA A 168 -12.18 -3.54 24.53
CA ALA A 168 -12.25 -2.88 25.82
C ALA A 168 -12.09 -3.92 26.94
N LYS A 169 -11.12 -3.70 27.81
CA LYS A 169 -10.94 -4.44 29.05
C LYS A 169 -11.22 -3.54 30.23
N ARG A 170 -12.22 -3.95 31.01
CA ARG A 170 -12.55 -3.28 32.27
C ARG A 170 -11.39 -3.54 33.24
N VAL A 171 -10.79 -2.47 33.75
CA VAL A 171 -9.80 -2.54 34.83
C VAL A 171 -10.58 -2.40 36.12
N ASP A 172 -10.53 -3.45 36.94
CA ASP A 172 -11.10 -3.48 38.29
C ASP A 172 -10.24 -2.68 39.28
#